data_AF-A0A835L1W8-F1
#
_entry.id   AF-A0A835L1W8-F1
#
_cell.length_a   1.000
_cell.length_b   1.000
_cell.length_c   1.000
_cell.angle_alpha   90.00
_cell.angle_beta   90.00
_cell.angle_gamma   90.00
#
_symmetry.space_group_name_H-M   'P 1'
#
loop_
_entity.id
_entity.type
_entity.pdbx_description
1 polymer ?
#
loop_
_entity_poly.entity_id
_entity_poly.type
_entity_poly.pdbx_seq_one_letter_code
_entity_poly.pdbx_strand_id
1 'polypeptide(L)'
;MVPYLTLRNIHIRLQQLKQDQGNFGGINVILFGDLMQLPPVSRITGGSYCFRQPSNLTGETNLWQLFSFCELPQNMRQAGDNTFVDNLNNIRVGELRWTNLRSWTAAEFH
;
A
#
# COMPACT_ATOMS: atom_id res chain seq x y z
N MET A 1 4.21 -0.43 6.88
CA MET A 1 4.30 0.02 5.48
C MET A 1 5.72 -0.12 4.96
N VAL A 2 5.90 -0.55 3.71
CA VAL A 2 7.22 -0.83 3.11
C VAL A 2 7.67 0.36 2.25
N PRO A 3 8.80 1.02 2.54
CA PRO A 3 9.39 2.04 1.68
C PRO A 3 9.97 1.47 0.37
N TYR A 4 10.10 2.31 -0.67
CA TYR A 4 10.74 1.92 -1.94
C TYR A 4 12.16 1.36 -1.74
N LEU A 5 12.96 1.97 -0.86
CA LEU A 5 14.32 1.54 -0.59
C LEU A 5 14.37 0.12 0.02
N THR A 6 13.38 -0.24 0.84
CA THR A 6 13.28 -1.59 1.39
C THR A 6 12.97 -2.60 0.29
N LEU A 7 12.03 -2.28 -0.63
CA LEU A 7 11.73 -3.11 -1.79
C LEU A 7 12.97 -3.31 -2.68
N ARG A 8 13.73 -2.23 -2.93
CA ARG A 8 15.00 -2.26 -3.65
C ARG A 8 16.06 -3.14 -2.97
N ASN A 9 16.21 -3.01 -1.67
CA ASN A 9 17.18 -3.83 -0.92
C ASN A 9 16.82 -5.32 -0.99
N ILE A 10 15.52 -5.66 -0.92
CA ILE A 10 15.05 -7.03 -1.12
C ILE A 10 15.42 -7.52 -2.53
N HIS A 11 15.13 -6.73 -3.57
CA HIS A 11 15.46 -7.07 -4.96
C HIS A 11 16.96 -7.39 -5.14
N ILE A 12 17.83 -6.46 -4.73
CA ILE A 12 19.29 -6.62 -4.85
C ILE A 12 19.77 -7.82 -4.03
N ARG A 13 19.23 -7.99 -2.81
CA ARG A 13 19.65 -9.09 -1.94
C ARG A 13 19.27 -10.45 -2.52
N LEU A 14 18.11 -10.57 -3.15
CA LEU A 14 17.69 -11.79 -3.82
C LEU A 14 18.58 -12.10 -5.02
N GLN A 15 18.92 -11.11 -5.84
CA GLN A 15 19.86 -11.31 -6.96
C GLN A 15 21.23 -11.82 -6.49
N GLN A 16 21.77 -11.22 -5.42
CA GLN A 16 23.03 -11.65 -4.81
C GLN A 16 22.96 -13.08 -4.26
N LEU A 17 21.89 -13.43 -3.53
CA LEU A 17 21.76 -14.75 -2.91
C LEU A 17 21.51 -15.85 -3.94
N LYS A 18 20.80 -15.53 -5.03
CA LYS A 18 20.47 -16.48 -6.10
C LYS A 18 21.53 -16.55 -7.20
N GLN A 19 22.49 -15.62 -7.20
CA GLN A 19 23.48 -15.47 -8.28
C GLN A 19 22.80 -15.32 -9.65
N ASP A 20 21.64 -14.66 -9.66
CA ASP A 20 20.80 -14.43 -10.83
C ASP A 20 20.48 -12.94 -10.92
N GLN A 21 20.77 -12.33 -12.07
CA GLN A 21 20.53 -10.91 -12.33
C GLN A 21 19.10 -10.63 -12.82
N GLY A 22 18.27 -11.66 -12.97
CA GLY A 22 16.85 -11.52 -13.24
C GLY A 22 16.10 -10.75 -12.16
N ASN A 23 14.86 -10.36 -12.47
CA ASN A 23 14.00 -9.64 -11.53
C ASN A 23 13.87 -10.41 -10.21
N PHE A 24 14.24 -9.79 -9.09
CA PHE A 24 14.21 -10.42 -7.76
C PHE A 24 14.97 -11.76 -7.68
N GLY A 25 16.05 -11.93 -8.46
CA GLY A 25 16.83 -13.16 -8.51
C GLY A 25 16.06 -14.35 -9.07
N GLY A 26 15.17 -14.10 -10.05
CA GLY A 26 14.39 -15.14 -10.73
C GLY A 26 13.18 -15.65 -9.92
N ILE A 27 12.85 -15.00 -8.81
CA ILE A 27 11.75 -15.41 -7.93
C ILE A 27 10.45 -14.71 -8.33
N ASN A 28 9.36 -15.47 -8.38
CA ASN A 28 8.01 -14.91 -8.51
C ASN A 28 7.60 -14.24 -7.19
N VAL A 29 7.40 -12.92 -7.24
CA VAL A 29 7.02 -12.11 -6.08
C VAL A 29 5.56 -11.70 -6.18
N ILE A 30 4.79 -11.96 -5.13
CA ILE A 30 3.41 -11.51 -5.00
C ILE A 30 3.34 -10.55 -3.82
N LEU A 31 2.79 -9.35 -4.04
CA LEU A 31 2.63 -8.32 -3.04
C LEU A 31 1.15 -8.20 -2.64
N PHE A 32 0.88 -8.13 -1.34
CA PHE A 32 -0.44 -7.87 -0.81
C PHE A 32 -0.37 -6.71 0.19
N GLY A 33 -1.33 -5.79 0.08
CA GLY A 33 -1.42 -4.65 0.97
C GLY A 33 -2.46 -3.64 0.50
N ASP A 34 -2.62 -2.59 1.30
CA ASP A 34 -3.47 -1.44 0.99
C ASP A 34 -2.59 -0.21 0.78
N LEU A 35 -2.62 0.32 -0.44
CA LEU A 35 -1.81 1.47 -0.85
C LEU A 35 -2.28 2.78 -0.22
N MET A 36 -3.50 2.81 0.32
CA MET A 36 -4.12 3.99 0.92
C MET A 36 -3.95 4.04 2.45
N GLN A 37 -3.15 3.16 3.03
CA GLN A 37 -2.79 3.25 4.45
C GLN A 37 -1.81 4.42 4.71
N LEU A 38 -1.54 4.66 5.99
CA LEU A 38 -0.56 5.65 6.45
C LEU A 38 0.81 5.44 5.79
N PRO A 39 1.52 6.52 5.40
CA PRO A 39 2.83 6.40 4.76
C PRO A 39 3.83 5.61 5.60
N PRO A 40 4.87 5.03 4.96
CA PRO A 40 5.95 4.41 5.70
C PRO A 40 6.58 5.37 6.72
N VAL A 41 6.78 4.89 7.94
CA VAL A 41 7.48 5.65 8.98
C VAL A 41 8.93 5.84 8.52
N SER A 42 9.35 7.08 8.34
CA SER A 42 10.72 7.42 7.95
C SER A 42 11.27 8.52 8.85
N ARG A 43 12.47 8.31 9.38
CA ARG A 43 13.25 9.34 10.10
C ARG A 43 13.83 10.41 9.16
N ILE A 44 13.91 10.10 7.87
CA ILE A 44 14.33 11.02 6.82
C ILE A 44 13.07 11.58 6.17
N THR A 45 13.00 12.90 6.02
CA THR A 45 11.92 13.59 5.32
C THR A 45 11.68 12.94 3.94
N GLY A 46 10.46 12.46 3.69
CA GLY A 46 10.09 11.88 2.40
C GLY A 46 10.34 10.39 2.23
N GLY A 47 10.03 9.58 3.25
CA GLY A 47 9.90 8.12 3.09
C GLY A 47 8.95 7.79 1.95
N SER A 48 9.50 7.43 0.79
CA SER A 48 8.70 7.21 -0.41
C SER A 48 7.98 5.87 -0.30
N TYR A 49 6.67 5.88 -0.59
CA TYR A 49 5.88 4.67 -0.74
C TYR A 49 6.59 3.68 -1.68
N CYS A 50 6.37 2.37 -1.48
CA CYS A 50 6.93 1.34 -2.36
C CYS A 50 6.60 1.54 -3.85
N PHE A 51 5.50 2.23 -4.17
CA PHE A 51 5.07 2.54 -5.52
C PHE A 51 5.62 3.85 -6.10
N ARG A 52 6.40 4.61 -5.31
CA ARG A 52 6.98 5.88 -5.74
C ARG A 52 8.50 5.78 -5.70
N GLN A 53 9.13 5.71 -6.88
CA GLN A 53 10.58 5.70 -7.00
C GLN A 53 11.16 7.07 -6.56
N PRO A 54 12.16 7.10 -5.67
CA PRO A 54 12.89 8.31 -5.32
C PRO A 54 13.57 8.95 -6.55
N SER A 55 13.60 10.28 -6.60
CA SER A 55 14.18 11.03 -7.73
C SER A 55 15.68 10.77 -7.94
N ASN A 56 16.41 10.41 -6.88
CA ASN A 56 17.83 10.06 -6.96
C ASN A 56 18.08 8.66 -7.54
N LEU A 57 17.04 7.86 -7.81
CA LEU A 57 17.14 6.51 -8.37
C LEU A 57 16.54 6.40 -9.77
N THR A 58 16.28 7.51 -10.46
CA THR A 58 15.66 7.53 -11.81
C THR A 58 16.47 6.82 -12.89
N GLY A 59 17.78 6.63 -12.69
CA GLY A 59 18.64 5.84 -13.58
C GLY A 59 18.49 4.32 -13.41
N GLU A 60 17.74 3.86 -12.41
CA GLU A 60 17.47 2.45 -12.18
C GLU A 60 16.07 2.07 -12.65
N THR A 61 15.89 0.78 -12.97
CA THR A 61 14.56 0.22 -13.27
C THR A 61 13.59 0.52 -12.13
N ASN A 62 12.43 1.07 -12.47
CA ASN A 62 11.35 1.27 -11.51
C ASN A 62 10.77 -0.09 -11.11
N LEU A 63 11.09 -0.54 -9.90
CA LEU A 63 10.69 -1.87 -9.42
C LEU A 63 9.18 -2.04 -9.32
N TRP A 64 8.44 -0.96 -9.07
CA TRP A 64 6.98 -1.02 -8.98
C TRP A 64 6.33 -1.35 -10.34
N GLN A 65 6.94 -0.90 -11.44
CA GLN A 65 6.44 -1.15 -12.79
C GLN A 65 6.62 -2.61 -13.25
N LEU A 66 7.36 -3.43 -12.49
CA LEU A 66 7.53 -4.85 -12.78
C LEU A 66 6.31 -5.70 -12.37
N PHE A 67 5.39 -5.13 -11.57
CA PHE A 67 4.24 -5.85 -11.05
C PHE A 67 2.99 -5.62 -11.90
N SER A 68 2.16 -6.66 -11.99
CA SER A 68 0.77 -6.52 -12.45
C SER A 68 -0.13 -6.18 -11.26
N PHE A 69 -1.03 -5.22 -11.46
CA PHE A 69 -1.95 -4.77 -10.41
C PHE A 69 -3.27 -5.55 -10.47
N CYS A 70 -3.76 -5.97 -9.31
CA CYS A 70 -5.09 -6.57 -9.13
C CYS A 70 -5.70 -5.99 -7.85
N GLU A 71 -6.90 -5.42 -7.95
CA GLU A 71 -7.65 -4.89 -6.83
C GLU A 71 -8.64 -5.93 -6.29
N LEU A 72 -8.75 -6.01 -4.96
CA LEU A 72 -9.78 -6.78 -4.27
C LEU A 72 -10.89 -5.81 -3.81
N PRO A 73 -12.04 -5.73 -4.50
CA PRO A 73 -13.05 -4.71 -4.22
C PRO A 73 -13.89 -5.01 -2.97
N GLN A 74 -13.97 -6.28 -2.56
CA GLN A 74 -14.85 -6.71 -1.48
C GLN A 74 -14.07 -6.84 -0.17
N ASN A 75 -14.41 -6.01 0.81
CA ASN A 75 -13.90 -6.12 2.17
C ASN A 75 -14.83 -7.00 3.02
N MET A 76 -14.30 -8.13 3.51
CA MET A 76 -15.08 -9.10 4.29
C MET A 76 -15.09 -8.81 5.80
N ARG A 77 -14.28 -7.86 6.30
CA ARG A 77 -14.12 -7.61 7.74
C ARG A 77 -15.38 -7.06 8.40
N GLN A 78 -16.18 -6.29 7.65
CA GLN A 78 -17.38 -5.60 8.15
C GLN A 78 -18.64 -6.03 7.38
N ALA A 79 -18.65 -7.28 6.91
CA ALA A 79 -19.77 -7.83 6.19
C ALA A 79 -21.04 -7.77 7.06
N GLY A 80 -22.07 -7.06 6.58
CA GLY A 80 -23.35 -6.88 7.29
C GLY A 80 -23.65 -5.44 7.73
N ASP A 81 -22.65 -4.56 7.76
CA ASP A 81 -22.84 -3.14 8.08
C ASP A 81 -22.34 -2.23 6.95
N ASN A 82 -23.20 -2.03 5.95
CA ASN A 82 -22.89 -1.20 4.79
C ASN A 82 -22.59 0.26 5.18
N THR A 83 -23.24 0.78 6.23
CA THR A 83 -23.04 2.15 6.69
C THR A 83 -21.63 2.32 7.26
N PHE A 84 -21.15 1.36 8.05
CA PHE A 84 -19.79 1.40 8.56
C PHE A 84 -18.74 1.23 7.46
N VAL A 85 -18.98 0.33 6.50
CA VAL A 85 -18.12 0.14 5.32
C VAL A 85 -17.98 1.42 4.50
N ASP A 86 -19.10 2.08 4.17
CA ASP A 86 -19.09 3.30 3.36
C ASP A 86 -18.33 4.42 4.06
N ASN A 87 -18.51 4.56 5.37
CA ASN A 87 -17.79 5.56 6.14
C ASN A 87 -16.28 5.30 6.21
N LEU A 88 -15.85 4.05 6.35
CA LEU A 88 -14.43 3.68 6.30
C LEU A 88 -13.83 3.91 4.91
N ASN A 89 -14.57 3.60 3.84
CA ASN A 89 -14.15 3.89 2.48
C ASN A 89 -14.01 5.40 2.25
N ASN A 90 -14.92 6.22 2.79
CA ASN A 90 -14.82 7.68 2.74
C ASN A 90 -13.62 8.20 3.53
N ILE A 91 -13.33 7.65 4.72
CA ILE A 91 -12.13 7.99 5.49
C ILE A 91 -10.86 7.66 4.68
N ARG A 92 -10.85 6.52 3.99
CA ARG A 92 -9.72 6.05 3.17
C ARG A 92 -9.30 7.05 2.09
N VAL A 93 -10.27 7.71 1.45
CA VAL A 93 -10.03 8.76 0.43
C VAL A 93 -9.99 10.18 1.01
N GLY A 94 -10.30 10.36 2.29
CA GLY A 94 -10.37 11.68 2.95
C GLY A 94 -11.67 12.46 2.69
N GLU A 95 -12.74 11.80 2.23
CA GLU A 95 -14.03 12.42 1.89
C GLU A 95 -15.06 12.34 3.04
N LEU A 96 -14.65 12.77 4.23
CA LEU A 96 -15.50 12.73 5.41
C LEU A 96 -16.52 13.88 5.40
N ARG A 97 -17.81 13.57 5.22
CA ARG A 97 -18.91 14.55 5.31
C ARG A 97 -19.51 14.59 6.71
N TRP A 98 -20.08 15.74 7.10
CA TRP A 98 -20.76 15.90 8.40
C TRP A 98 -21.91 14.91 8.63
N THR A 99 -22.58 14.48 7.56
CA THR A 99 -23.64 13.45 7.60
C THR A 99 -23.11 12.08 8.01
N ASN A 100 -21.89 11.75 7.59
CA ASN A 100 -21.22 10.48 7.87
C ASN A 100 -20.94 10.36 9.39
N LEU A 101 -20.43 11.45 9.99
CA LEU A 101 -20.15 11.51 11.44
C LEU A 101 -21.41 11.34 12.30
N ARG A 102 -22.55 11.93 11.89
CA ARG A 102 -23.82 11.77 12.62
C ARG A 102 -24.34 10.34 12.59
N SER A 103 -24.20 9.64 11.46
CA SER A 103 -24.61 8.24 11.33
C SER A 103 -23.83 7.31 12.27
N TRP A 104 -22.56 7.62 12.54
CA TRP A 104 -21.74 6.86 13.50
C TRP A 104 -22.20 7.08 14.94
N THR A 105 -22.43 8.34 15.33
CA THR A 105 -22.93 8.62 16.68
C THR A 105 -24.31 8.02 16.93
N ALA A 106 -25.16 7.87 15.91
CA ALA A 106 -26.47 7.26 16.09
C ALA A 106 -26.43 5.72 16.26
N ALA A 107 -25.42 5.06 15.69
CA ALA A 107 -25.27 3.60 15.74
C ALA A 107 -24.61 3.10 17.05
N GLU A 108 -23.83 3.93 17.74
CA GLU A 108 -23.14 3.57 18.99
C GLU A 108 -23.99 3.73 20.28
N PHE A 109 -25.19 4.32 20.19
CA PHE A 109 -26.08 4.57 21.34
C PHE A 109 -27.34 3.66 21.39
N HIS A 110 -27.29 2.48 20.77
CA HIS A 110 -28.27 1.39 20.95
C HIS A 110 -27.55 0.09 21.31
#